data_AF-A0A443RSB9-F1
#
_entry.id   AF-A0A443RSB9-F1
#
_cell.length_a   1.000
_cell.length_b   1.000
_cell.length_c   1.000
_cell.angle_alpha   90.00
_cell.angle_beta   90.00
_cell.angle_gamma   90.00
#
_symmetry.space_group_name_H-M   'P 1'
#
loop_
_entity.id
_entity.type
_entity.pdbx_description
1 polymer ?
#
loop_
_entity_poly.entity_id
_entity_poly.type
_entity_poly.pdbx_seq_one_letter_code
_entity_poly.pdbx_strand_id
1 'polypeptide(L)'
;NCRNDILITGVSSVGPSIRSGPGFCPRINSTSETTELLVHSGKLHQVQVKVDKIPQFIVSTRFKCQFNIEGRVTSANARLLGDVIYCDAINFQYNSDAPNITASFAVIWDSNNPLDNPENIHVIIYRCERMAQNCGSCLELPDKYQCGWCHDRCDVRDKCQKSNPDIPWLNKHEI
;
A
#
# COMPACT_ATOMS: atom_id res chain seq x y z
N ASN A 1 -34.81 13.54 -20.97
CA ASN A 1 -34.73 13.05 -19.59
C ASN A 1 -33.52 12.14 -19.42
N CYS A 2 -32.32 12.71 -19.37
CA CYS A 2 -31.16 12.04 -18.79
C CYS A 2 -31.15 12.44 -17.32
N ARG A 3 -31.56 11.50 -16.47
CA ARG A 3 -31.88 11.76 -15.07
C ARG A 3 -30.58 11.69 -14.25
N ASN A 4 -29.87 12.81 -14.18
CA ASN A 4 -28.77 13.06 -13.25
C ASN A 4 -27.59 12.07 -13.30
N ASP A 5 -26.98 11.88 -14.47
CA ASP A 5 -25.65 11.27 -14.50
C ASP A 5 -24.64 12.32 -13.99
N ILE A 6 -24.38 12.30 -12.67
CA ILE A 6 -23.37 13.12 -12.00
C ILE A 6 -22.00 12.50 -12.30
N LEU A 7 -21.60 12.55 -13.56
CA LEU A 7 -20.23 12.34 -14.00
C LEU A 7 -19.54 13.70 -13.97
N ILE A 8 -18.42 13.78 -13.25
CA ILE A 8 -17.63 15.01 -13.14
C ILE A 8 -17.31 15.49 -14.54
N THR A 9 -17.76 16.68 -14.87
CA THR A 9 -17.59 17.21 -16.21
C THR A 9 -16.20 17.82 -16.36
N GLY A 10 -15.59 17.63 -17.52
CA GLY A 10 -14.32 18.28 -17.85
C GLY A 10 -14.47 19.80 -17.78
N VAL A 11 -13.39 20.50 -17.41
CA VAL A 11 -13.38 21.97 -17.22
C VAL A 11 -13.88 22.73 -18.46
N SER A 12 -13.73 22.12 -19.64
CA SER A 12 -14.16 22.69 -20.94
C SER A 12 -15.62 22.41 -21.31
N SER A 13 -16.39 21.70 -20.47
CA SER A 13 -17.80 21.43 -20.78
C SER A 13 -18.65 22.68 -20.60
N VAL A 14 -19.33 23.11 -21.66
CA VAL A 14 -20.29 24.22 -21.58
C VAL A 14 -21.61 23.67 -21.02
N GLY A 15 -21.80 23.79 -19.70
CA GLY A 15 -23.00 23.36 -18.99
C GLY A 15 -23.03 23.85 -17.53
N PRO A 16 -24.18 23.84 -16.84
CA PRO A 16 -24.35 24.40 -15.49
C PRO A 16 -23.80 23.51 -14.36
N SER A 17 -22.79 22.67 -14.63
CA SER A 17 -22.31 21.69 -13.67
C SER A 17 -21.52 22.33 -12.53
N ILE A 18 -22.08 22.22 -11.32
CA ILE A 18 -21.48 22.69 -10.06
C ILE A 18 -20.24 21.84 -9.67
N ARG A 19 -20.10 20.63 -10.24
CA ARG A 19 -18.98 19.70 -10.02
C ARG A 19 -18.10 19.62 -11.28
N SER A 20 -17.41 20.71 -11.55
CA SER A 20 -16.50 20.83 -12.69
C SER A 20 -15.04 20.84 -12.23
N GLY A 21 -14.22 19.99 -12.83
CA GLY A 21 -12.77 20.00 -12.67
C GLY A 21 -12.17 18.97 -11.70
N PRO A 22 -10.82 18.89 -11.67
CA PRO A 22 -10.06 17.83 -10.98
C PRO A 22 -10.20 17.85 -9.45
N GLY A 23 -10.75 18.95 -8.91
CA GLY A 23 -11.05 19.09 -7.49
C GLY A 23 -12.17 18.19 -6.99
N PHE A 24 -12.99 17.58 -7.86
CA PHE A 24 -14.15 16.77 -7.47
C PHE A 24 -13.97 15.27 -7.70
N CYS A 25 -12.83 14.83 -8.25
CA CYS A 25 -12.58 13.41 -8.54
C CYS A 25 -12.49 12.56 -7.25
N PRO A 26 -13.16 11.39 -7.24
CA PRO A 26 -13.01 10.38 -6.19
C PRO A 26 -11.55 9.95 -6.12
N ARG A 27 -10.95 10.09 -4.94
CA ARG A 27 -9.52 9.86 -4.75
C ARG A 27 -9.23 9.08 -3.47
N ILE A 28 -8.05 8.50 -3.42
CA ILE A 28 -7.45 7.95 -2.20
C ILE A 28 -6.44 8.93 -1.61
N ASN A 29 -6.40 8.98 -0.29
CA ASN A 29 -5.43 9.72 0.50
C ASN A 29 -4.77 8.77 1.52
N SER A 30 -3.58 9.10 2.00
CA SER A 30 -2.87 8.28 2.97
C SER A 30 -3.61 8.20 4.31
N THR A 31 -3.55 7.04 4.96
CA THR A 31 -3.99 6.87 6.35
C THR A 31 -2.97 7.39 7.36
N SER A 32 -1.73 7.59 6.92
CA SER A 32 -0.57 7.93 7.75
C SER A 32 0.08 9.23 7.27
N GLU A 33 1.04 9.76 8.02
CA GLU A 33 1.80 10.96 7.61
C GLU A 33 2.71 10.69 6.39
N THR A 34 2.96 9.43 6.05
CA THR A 34 3.78 9.02 4.91
C THR A 34 2.93 8.44 3.79
N THR A 35 3.38 8.58 2.54
CA THR A 35 2.79 7.94 1.36
C THR A 35 3.42 6.57 1.04
N GLU A 36 4.49 6.23 1.75
CA GLU A 36 5.17 4.94 1.68
C GLU A 36 4.54 3.94 2.65
N LEU A 37 4.09 2.80 2.12
CA LEU A 37 3.67 1.63 2.90
C LEU A 37 4.79 0.60 2.88
N LEU A 38 5.46 0.39 4.02
CA LEU A 38 6.61 -0.51 4.11
C LEU A 38 6.16 -1.95 4.42
N VAL A 39 6.55 -2.90 3.58
CA VAL A 39 6.23 -4.32 3.77
C VAL A 39 7.45 -5.20 3.56
N HIS A 40 7.77 -6.05 4.54
CA HIS A 40 8.83 -7.04 4.36
C HIS A 40 8.44 -8.10 3.33
N SER A 41 9.36 -8.45 2.44
CA SER A 41 9.17 -9.46 1.40
C SER A 41 8.74 -10.82 1.99
N GLY A 42 7.69 -11.41 1.43
CA GLY A 42 7.07 -12.65 1.88
C GLY A 42 6.06 -12.50 3.03
N LYS A 43 5.70 -11.27 3.42
CA LYS A 43 4.67 -11.02 4.45
C LYS A 43 3.29 -10.87 3.82
N LEU A 44 2.29 -11.51 4.43
CA LEU A 44 0.89 -11.20 4.19
C LEU A 44 0.57 -9.86 4.85
N HIS A 45 0.18 -8.87 4.06
CA HIS A 45 -0.11 -7.52 4.56
C HIS A 45 -1.38 -6.96 3.94
N GLN A 46 -2.17 -6.27 4.77
CA GLN A 46 -3.37 -5.56 4.36
C GLN A 46 -3.02 -4.09 4.11
N VAL A 47 -3.48 -3.55 2.98
CA VAL A 47 -3.36 -2.13 2.66
C VAL A 47 -4.66 -1.41 3.01
N GLN A 48 -4.52 -0.23 3.60
CA GLN A 48 -5.65 0.62 3.99
C GLN A 48 -5.40 2.04 3.50
N VAL A 49 -6.43 2.66 2.93
CA VAL A 49 -6.37 4.01 2.38
C VAL A 49 -7.65 4.77 2.73
N LYS A 50 -7.52 6.06 3.00
CA LYS A 50 -8.69 6.94 3.15
C LYS A 50 -9.24 7.28 1.78
N VAL A 51 -10.55 7.46 1.70
CA VAL A 51 -11.19 7.95 0.49
C VAL A 51 -11.73 9.36 0.69
N ASP A 52 -11.58 10.19 -0.33
CA ASP A 52 -12.11 11.55 -0.35
C ASP A 52 -12.96 11.76 -1.61
N LYS A 53 -13.98 12.60 -1.47
CA LYS A 53 -14.91 13.00 -2.55
C LYS A 53 -15.59 11.81 -3.24
N ILE A 54 -15.88 10.74 -2.51
CA ILE A 54 -16.62 9.58 -3.04
C ILE A 54 -18.13 9.88 -3.07
N PRO A 55 -18.79 9.85 -4.24
CA PRO A 55 -20.23 9.94 -4.35
C PRO A 55 -20.94 8.72 -3.77
N GLN A 56 -22.16 8.93 -3.27
CA GLN A 56 -22.95 7.88 -2.59
C GLN A 56 -23.20 6.63 -3.44
N PHE A 57 -23.31 6.75 -4.77
CA PHE A 57 -23.52 5.60 -5.64
C PHE A 57 -22.28 4.68 -5.74
N ILE A 58 -21.07 5.20 -5.48
CA ILE A 58 -19.83 4.39 -5.48
C ILE A 58 -19.74 3.59 -4.17
N VAL A 59 -20.22 4.16 -3.05
CA VAL A 59 -20.17 3.53 -1.71
C VAL A 59 -20.83 2.15 -1.69
N SER A 60 -21.89 1.95 -2.47
CA SER A 60 -22.60 0.66 -2.55
C SER A 60 -22.02 -0.33 -3.57
N THR A 61 -20.94 0.03 -4.27
CA THR A 61 -20.28 -0.85 -5.25
C THR A 61 -19.28 -1.80 -4.59
N ARG A 62 -18.78 -2.75 -5.38
CA ARG A 62 -17.68 -3.62 -4.95
C ARG A 62 -16.35 -2.93 -5.20
N PHE A 63 -15.49 -2.94 -4.19
CA PHE A 63 -14.12 -2.46 -4.31
C PHE A 63 -13.15 -3.63 -4.45
N LYS A 64 -12.08 -3.43 -5.22
CA LYS A 64 -10.94 -4.33 -5.34
C LYS A 64 -9.66 -3.52 -5.35
N CYS A 65 -8.60 -4.08 -4.78
CA CYS A 65 -7.27 -3.49 -4.87
C CYS A 65 -6.44 -4.30 -5.87
N GLN A 66 -5.84 -3.63 -6.85
CA GLN A 66 -4.92 -4.23 -7.82
C GLN A 66 -3.52 -3.74 -7.53
N PHE A 67 -2.61 -4.67 -7.27
CA PHE A 67 -1.21 -4.41 -6.96
C PHE A 67 -0.36 -4.85 -8.14
N ASN A 68 0.59 -4.01 -8.56
CA ASN A 68 1.57 -4.34 -9.57
C ASN A 68 2.95 -4.52 -8.90
N ILE A 69 3.40 -5.78 -8.83
CA ILE A 69 4.64 -6.18 -8.18
C ILE A 69 5.55 -6.79 -9.26
N GLU A 70 6.64 -6.10 -9.62
CA GLU A 70 7.56 -6.50 -10.71
C GLU A 70 6.85 -6.83 -12.05
N GLY A 71 5.81 -6.06 -12.40
CA GLY A 71 5.02 -6.29 -13.62
C GLY A 71 3.94 -7.37 -13.48
N ARG A 72 3.87 -8.08 -12.34
CA ARG A 72 2.81 -9.03 -12.04
C ARG A 72 1.66 -8.33 -11.32
N VAL A 73 0.46 -8.41 -11.90
CA VAL A 73 -0.75 -7.87 -11.29
C VAL A 73 -1.41 -8.92 -10.39
N THR A 74 -1.64 -8.56 -9.13
CA THR A 74 -2.38 -9.36 -8.15
C THR A 74 -3.57 -8.57 -7.62
N SER A 75 -4.73 -9.20 -7.51
CA SER A 75 -5.96 -8.55 -7.04
C SER A 75 -6.37 -9.06 -5.65
N ALA A 76 -6.87 -8.15 -4.82
CA ALA A 76 -7.50 -8.44 -3.54
C ALA A 76 -8.93 -7.86 -3.54
N ASN A 77 -9.86 -8.48 -2.83
CA ASN A 77 -11.12 -7.80 -2.53
C ASN A 77 -10.86 -6.65 -1.56
N ALA A 78 -11.78 -5.69 -1.50
CA ALA A 78 -11.69 -4.60 -0.55
C ALA A 78 -13.06 -4.23 0.01
N ARG A 79 -13.05 -3.65 1.21
CA ARG A 79 -14.26 -3.21 1.91
C ARG A 79 -14.11 -1.76 2.33
N LEU A 80 -15.15 -0.96 2.11
CA LEU A 80 -15.25 0.40 2.61
C LEU A 80 -15.92 0.37 4.00
N LEU A 81 -15.26 0.89 5.01
CA LEU A 81 -15.79 1.06 6.37
C LEU A 81 -15.58 2.52 6.79
N GLY A 82 -16.67 3.27 6.94
CA GLY A 82 -16.60 4.72 7.13
C GLY A 82 -16.00 5.39 5.89
N ASP A 83 -14.87 6.06 6.07
CA ASP A 83 -14.07 6.73 5.04
C ASP A 83 -12.78 5.97 4.68
N VAL A 84 -12.63 4.71 5.13
CA VAL A 84 -11.41 3.91 4.92
C VAL A 84 -11.73 2.68 4.09
N ILE A 85 -10.96 2.47 3.02
CA ILE A 85 -10.95 1.22 2.26
C ILE A 85 -9.88 0.30 2.84
N TYR A 86 -10.29 -0.92 3.15
CA TYR A 86 -9.46 -2.01 3.63
C TYR A 86 -9.34 -3.06 2.53
N CYS A 87 -8.15 -3.16 1.91
CA CYS A 87 -7.83 -4.25 0.99
C CYS A 87 -7.59 -5.54 1.79
N ASP A 88 -8.10 -6.68 1.33
CA ASP A 88 -7.75 -7.97 1.91
C ASP A 88 -6.23 -8.23 1.81
N ALA A 89 -5.68 -8.97 2.77
CA ALA A 89 -4.25 -9.22 2.83
C ALA A 89 -3.76 -10.04 1.63
N ILE A 90 -2.64 -9.63 1.02
CA ILE A 90 -1.94 -10.39 -0.02
C ILE A 90 -0.48 -10.59 0.36
N ASN A 91 0.18 -11.56 -0.28
CA ASN A 91 1.60 -11.80 -0.10
C ASN A 91 2.41 -10.84 -0.96
N PHE A 92 3.14 -9.93 -0.32
CA PHE A 92 4.06 -9.03 -1.02
C PHE A 92 5.42 -9.69 -1.17
N GLN A 93 5.70 -10.22 -2.36
CA GLN A 93 6.95 -10.91 -2.66
C GLN A 93 7.42 -10.54 -4.06
N TYR A 94 8.74 -10.44 -4.21
CA TYR A 94 9.42 -10.10 -5.45
C TYR A 94 10.62 -11.02 -5.64
N ASN A 95 11.20 -11.09 -6.84
CA ASN A 95 12.26 -12.04 -7.18
C ASN A 95 13.63 -11.40 -7.38
N SER A 96 13.70 -10.11 -7.73
CA SER A 96 15.00 -9.44 -7.90
C SER A 96 15.88 -9.48 -6.65
N ASP A 97 17.20 -9.36 -6.86
CA ASP A 97 18.21 -9.27 -5.79
C ASP A 97 18.30 -7.89 -5.15
N ALA A 98 17.47 -6.94 -5.57
CA ALA A 98 17.45 -5.58 -5.03
C ALA A 98 17.08 -5.58 -3.53
N PRO A 99 17.62 -4.64 -2.73
CA PRO A 99 17.29 -4.51 -1.31
C PRO A 99 15.83 -4.16 -1.06
N ASN A 100 15.22 -3.43 -1.99
CA ASN A 100 13.81 -3.12 -2.02
C ASN A 100 13.32 -2.91 -3.45
N ILE A 101 12.01 -2.91 -3.63
CA ILE A 101 11.33 -2.48 -4.84
C ILE A 101 10.10 -1.65 -4.49
N THR A 102 9.64 -0.84 -5.44
CA THR A 102 8.38 -0.12 -5.34
C THR A 102 7.30 -0.84 -6.12
N ALA A 103 6.19 -1.17 -5.46
CA ALA A 103 4.98 -1.69 -6.06
C ALA A 103 3.89 -0.61 -6.05
N SER A 104 3.29 -0.37 -7.21
CA SER A 104 2.12 0.50 -7.31
C SER A 104 0.85 -0.28 -7.05
N PHE A 105 -0.21 0.43 -6.66
CA PHE A 105 -1.54 -0.15 -6.58
C PHE A 105 -2.62 0.82 -7.00
N ALA A 106 -3.77 0.27 -7.36
CA ALA A 106 -4.98 1.00 -7.67
C ALA A 106 -6.16 0.41 -6.90
N VAL A 107 -7.04 1.28 -6.40
CA VAL A 107 -8.34 0.87 -5.87
C VAL A 107 -9.37 1.00 -6.98
N ILE A 108 -9.92 -0.13 -7.39
CA ILE A 108 -10.92 -0.24 -8.45
C ILE A 108 -12.30 -0.35 -7.81
N TRP A 109 -13.22 0.50 -8.23
CA TRP A 109 -14.63 0.38 -7.87
C TRP A 109 -15.45 -0.10 -9.07
N ASP A 110 -16.55 -0.78 -8.77
CA ASP A 110 -17.34 -1.51 -9.76
C ASP A 110 -16.48 -2.55 -10.51
N SER A 111 -16.16 -2.30 -11.79
CA SER A 111 -15.47 -3.28 -12.64
C SER A 111 -14.12 -2.81 -13.15
N ASN A 112 -13.96 -1.53 -13.52
CA ASN A 112 -12.73 -1.05 -14.16
C ASN A 112 -12.43 0.44 -13.89
N ASN A 113 -13.03 1.03 -12.87
CA ASN A 113 -12.88 2.45 -12.59
C ASN A 113 -11.87 2.63 -11.43
N PRO A 114 -10.63 3.05 -11.69
CA PRO A 114 -9.68 3.35 -10.63
C PRO A 114 -10.08 4.65 -9.91
N LEU A 115 -9.83 4.70 -8.60
CA LEU A 115 -9.80 5.95 -7.83
C LEU A 115 -8.47 6.66 -8.08
N ASP A 116 -8.50 8.00 -8.08
CA ASP A 116 -7.29 8.81 -8.27
C ASP A 116 -6.35 8.67 -7.06
N ASN A 117 -5.04 8.60 -7.32
CA ASN A 117 -3.99 8.56 -6.29
C ASN A 117 -3.02 9.76 -6.42
N PRO A 118 -3.48 10.98 -6.10
CA PRO A 118 -2.67 12.19 -6.30
C PRO A 118 -1.47 12.30 -5.36
N GLU A 119 -1.52 11.65 -4.18
CA GLU A 119 -0.41 11.60 -3.22
C GLU A 119 0.66 10.56 -3.59
N ASN A 120 0.45 9.81 -4.68
CA ASN A 120 1.34 8.73 -5.12
C ASN A 120 1.64 7.72 -4.00
N ILE A 121 0.59 7.29 -3.29
CA ILE A 121 0.69 6.26 -2.26
C ILE A 121 1.16 4.96 -2.93
N HIS A 122 2.20 4.34 -2.39
CA HIS A 122 2.79 3.14 -2.96
C HIS A 122 3.36 2.22 -1.88
N VAL A 123 3.58 0.97 -2.25
CA VAL A 123 4.14 -0.04 -1.35
C VAL A 123 5.63 -0.19 -1.64
N ILE A 124 6.47 -0.05 -0.61
CA ILE A 124 7.89 -0.40 -0.69
C ILE A 124 8.05 -1.78 -0.08
N ILE A 125 8.40 -2.75 -0.93
CA ILE A 125 8.64 -4.13 -0.51
C ILE A 125 10.15 -4.28 -0.28
N TYR A 126 10.57 -4.60 0.94
CA TYR A 126 11.99 -4.62 1.33
C TYR A 126 12.44 -5.98 1.87
N ARG A 127 13.76 -6.20 1.89
CA ARG A 127 14.44 -7.37 2.45
C ARG A 127 15.57 -6.93 3.36
N CYS A 128 15.44 -7.17 4.66
CA CYS A 128 16.48 -6.82 5.63
C CYS A 128 17.82 -7.46 5.27
N GLU A 129 17.81 -8.71 4.81
CA GLU A 129 18.99 -9.50 4.45
C GLU A 129 19.74 -8.96 3.24
N ARG A 130 19.06 -8.15 2.41
CA ARG A 130 19.67 -7.47 1.25
C ARG A 130 20.05 -6.03 1.55
N MET A 131 19.51 -5.43 2.61
CA MET A 131 19.85 -4.09 3.07
C MET A 131 21.10 -4.08 3.96
N ALA A 132 21.36 -5.14 4.72
CA ALA A 132 22.54 -5.27 5.56
C ALA A 132 23.02 -6.73 5.64
N GLN A 133 24.34 -6.92 5.54
CA GLN A 133 24.99 -8.24 5.56
C GLN A 133 25.76 -8.54 6.86
N ASN A 134 25.87 -7.57 7.77
CA ASN A 134 26.57 -7.72 9.04
C ASN A 134 25.78 -7.05 10.17
N CYS A 135 26.11 -7.44 11.41
CA CYS A 135 25.41 -7.00 12.62
C CYS A 135 25.38 -5.48 12.75
N GLY A 136 26.54 -4.80 12.63
CA GLY A 136 26.63 -3.35 12.77
C GLY A 136 25.72 -2.61 11.78
N SER A 137 25.83 -2.93 10.48
CA SER A 137 24.99 -2.29 9.46
C SER A 137 23.51 -2.61 9.62
N CYS A 138 23.15 -3.80 10.13
CA CYS A 138 21.76 -4.17 10.38
C CYS A 138 21.13 -3.32 11.49
N LEU A 139 21.89 -3.05 12.55
CA LEU A 139 21.46 -2.26 13.71
C LEU A 139 21.45 -0.74 13.42
N GLU A 140 22.18 -0.31 12.38
CA GLU A 140 22.14 1.05 11.86
C GLU A 140 20.97 1.32 10.91
N LEU A 141 20.22 0.29 10.48
CA LEU A 141 19.07 0.47 9.60
C LEU A 141 18.01 1.36 10.27
N PRO A 142 17.30 2.20 9.49
CA PRO A 142 16.23 3.02 10.03
C PRO A 142 15.14 2.19 10.71
N ASP A 143 14.68 2.64 11.88
CA ASP A 143 13.68 1.93 12.71
C ASP A 143 12.38 1.63 11.95
N LYS A 144 12.05 2.42 10.92
CA LYS A 144 10.87 2.21 10.06
C LYS A 144 10.84 0.83 9.38
N TYR A 145 11.99 0.20 9.17
CA TYR A 145 12.08 -1.14 8.58
C TYR A 145 11.95 -2.26 9.61
N GLN A 146 12.08 -1.96 10.91
CA GLN A 146 11.98 -2.96 11.98
C GLN A 146 12.86 -4.20 11.75
N CYS A 147 14.01 -4.00 11.10
CA CYS A 147 15.03 -5.03 10.90
C CYS A 147 15.87 -5.17 12.17
N GLY A 148 16.39 -6.38 12.39
CA GLY A 148 17.30 -6.67 13.50
C GLY A 148 18.16 -7.87 13.19
N TRP A 149 19.22 -8.03 13.97
CA TRP A 149 20.21 -9.07 13.76
C TRP A 149 19.75 -10.38 14.41
N CYS A 150 19.74 -11.44 13.61
CA CYS A 150 19.32 -12.79 13.99
C CYS A 150 20.47 -13.76 13.72
N HIS A 151 21.33 -13.96 14.72
CA HIS A 151 22.54 -14.81 14.68
C HIS A 151 23.54 -14.48 13.56
N ASP A 152 23.25 -14.88 12.33
CA ASP A 152 24.10 -14.77 11.14
C ASP A 152 23.46 -13.92 10.02
N ARG A 153 22.23 -13.42 10.20
CA ARG A 153 21.54 -12.62 9.19
C ARG A 153 20.71 -11.47 9.74
N CYS A 154 20.49 -10.45 8.91
CA CYS A 154 19.56 -9.35 9.21
C CYS A 154 18.15 -9.72 8.75
N ASP A 155 17.16 -9.73 9.65
CA ASP A 155 15.78 -10.11 9.35
C ASP A 155 14.79 -9.42 10.30
N VAL A 156 13.49 -9.48 9.99
CA VAL A 156 12.43 -9.04 10.91
C VAL A 156 12.21 -10.07 12.02
N ARG A 157 11.80 -9.60 13.21
CA ARG A 157 11.59 -10.43 14.41
C ARG A 157 10.72 -11.66 14.14
N ASP A 158 9.56 -11.48 13.48
CA ASP A 158 8.61 -12.55 13.17
C ASP A 158 9.25 -13.69 12.36
N LYS A 159 10.14 -13.36 11.41
CA LYS A 159 10.84 -14.36 10.58
C LYS A 159 11.98 -15.02 11.33
N CYS A 160 12.76 -14.24 12.08
CA CYS A 160 13.81 -14.76 12.93
C CYS A 160 13.27 -15.83 13.88
N GLN A 161 12.23 -15.50 14.65
CA GLN A 161 11.63 -16.39 15.64
C GLN A 161 10.96 -17.62 15.03
N LYS A 162 10.37 -17.50 13.83
CA LYS A 162 9.83 -18.66 13.09
C LYS A 162 10.91 -19.64 12.65
N SER A 163 12.07 -19.13 12.25
CA SER A 163 13.18 -19.98 11.80
C SER A 163 13.99 -20.56 12.94
N ASN A 164 14.21 -19.77 14.00
CA ASN A 164 15.11 -20.06 15.11
C ASN A 164 14.51 -19.49 16.41
N PRO A 165 13.61 -20.22 17.08
CA PRO A 165 12.89 -19.72 18.26
C PRO A 165 13.80 -19.35 19.44
N ASP A 166 14.92 -20.06 19.59
CA ASP A 166 15.85 -19.92 20.71
C ASP A 166 16.91 -18.82 20.50
N ILE A 167 16.96 -18.23 19.30
CA ILE A 167 17.96 -17.21 18.96
C ILE A 167 17.41 -15.82 19.32
N PRO A 168 18.15 -15.01 20.10
CA PRO A 168 17.77 -13.65 20.37
C PRO A 168 17.79 -12.83 19.07
N TRP A 169 16.71 -12.10 18.83
CA TRP A 169 16.63 -11.10 17.78
C TRP A 169 17.07 -9.77 18.38
N LEU A 170 18.18 -9.22 17.88
CA LEU A 170 18.81 -8.01 18.42
C LEU A 170 18.41 -6.79 17.60
N ASN A 171 17.95 -5.74 18.26
CA ASN A 171 17.69 -4.45 17.64
C ASN A 171 18.53 -3.32 18.26
N LYS A 172 18.50 -2.15 17.62
CA LYS A 172 19.27 -0.96 18.01
C LYS A 172 19.05 -0.53 19.47
N HIS A 173 17.88 -0.79 20.04
CA HIS A 173 17.52 -0.38 21.40
C HIS A 173 17.98 -1.37 22.49
N GLU A 174 18.50 -2.53 22.10
CA GLU A 174 18.93 -3.60 23.01
C GLU A 174 20.46 -3.61 23.22
N ILE A 175 21.14 -2.56 22.75
CA ILE A 175 22.61 -2.38 22.80
C ILE A 175 22.95 -1.11 23.56
#